data_AF-A0A523Z429-F1
#
_entry.id   AF-A0A523Z429-F1
#
_cell.length_a   1.000
_cell.length_b   1.000
_cell.length_c   1.000
_cell.angle_alpha   90.00
_cell.angle_beta   90.00
_cell.angle_gamma   90.00
#
_symmetry.space_group_name_H-M   'P 1'
#
loop_
_entity.id
_entity.type
_entity.pdbx_description
1 polymer ?
#
loop_
_entity_poly.entity_id
_entity_poly.type
_entity_poly.pdbx_seq_one_letter_code
_entity_poly.pdbx_strand_id
1 'polypeptide(L)'
;MLLIILSFSYFWTFGGDSLYNGKLEGTIVSRDSIFVGNKIEKLTKDSDGFISDLVEVEGELYYGISELGLLIRKNRAGILDTIVNTEGVLFSLGVFEGFIVAGLSPSGKLLFIKGKEVLDTITIDADNIYSIVQWKGELIIGTGPEGKVYKVTDDKKVKEFYTTEASSVTEIVPFQDKLFIGTSTPGLVYELYKDGKGRIYYDTGLEEVNGLGFCGDTLCVSGISIGNTVPEGEVKFLILNRELNVYKGTPIIVGVEQNDHFYAGESEDGQIGEFHYRGLLIVADLKESRITSLKDIEGDLYIGTGYPANIYRMSPDRRKEGTYTSTVFNGGIGVIWGNLFYTGEGDISFYLRSGKKKEVDSTWTEWRPSDKGIDTDDPFIQWKTVIKGKDSYLKEVRVSYRERNLPPEISEFIVLPATIGSGGSANGPTHREVLPPEERIRLLKMGFYIPEQAFRIPEGIRCIYWEANDPDGDYLLFDLYLKREGDPVFEKLAESVYENAYFLDTYPYPDGVYIVKLLAEDLPTQPSPLNDERTTRFIIDHSPPKIKDIRKEMIGDSIAISGVAMDELSSISVVLYNTTATKIKREVGWRSAIPVDGVFDEHQELFSFKVLKDFKYIAIRVVDRHNNSKVERLEL
;
A
#
# COMPACT_ATOMS: atom_id res chain seq x y z
N MET A 1 21.31 -10.39 -31.88
CA MET A 1 21.14 -9.51 -30.71
C MET A 1 21.88 -10.18 -29.56
N LEU A 2 22.92 -9.58 -28.99
CA LEU A 2 23.60 -10.14 -27.82
C LEU A 2 22.63 -10.01 -26.63
N LEU A 3 22.01 -11.10 -26.19
CA LEU A 3 21.22 -11.10 -24.96
C LEU A 3 22.19 -11.08 -23.77
N ILE A 4 22.14 -10.00 -23.00
CA ILE A 4 22.87 -9.84 -21.74
C ILE A 4 22.06 -10.54 -20.65
N ILE A 5 22.70 -11.45 -19.92
CA ILE A 5 22.14 -12.11 -18.73
C ILE A 5 21.94 -11.01 -17.67
N LEU A 6 20.70 -10.67 -17.36
CA LEU A 6 20.38 -9.74 -16.28
C LEU A 6 19.68 -10.50 -15.16
N SER A 7 20.48 -11.05 -14.23
CA SER A 7 19.93 -11.44 -12.93
C SER A 7 19.70 -10.15 -12.12
N PHE A 8 18.48 -9.62 -12.11
CA PHE A 8 18.17 -8.48 -11.28
C PHE A 8 18.16 -8.90 -9.81
N SER A 9 18.90 -8.17 -8.98
CA SER A 9 18.78 -8.22 -7.53
C SER A 9 18.10 -6.94 -7.08
N TYR A 10 17.13 -7.06 -6.18
CA TYR A 10 16.41 -5.95 -5.59
C TYR A 10 17.06 -5.56 -4.28
N PHE A 11 16.85 -4.31 -3.85
CA PHE A 11 17.28 -3.82 -2.56
C PHE A 11 16.10 -3.25 -1.79
N TRP A 12 15.80 -3.87 -0.64
CA TRP A 12 15.04 -3.18 0.38
C TRP A 12 15.97 -2.15 1.05
N THR A 13 15.75 -0.87 0.75
CA THR A 13 16.54 0.23 1.30
C THR A 13 15.80 0.89 2.44
N PHE A 14 16.50 1.11 3.54
CA PHE A 14 16.01 1.70 4.75
C PHE A 14 16.96 2.85 5.16
N GLY A 15 16.60 4.07 4.78
CA GLY A 15 17.36 5.32 4.93
C GLY A 15 16.47 6.52 4.56
N GLY A 16 16.90 7.74 4.82
CA GLY A 16 16.06 8.91 4.57
C GLY A 16 14.83 8.92 5.49
N ASP A 17 13.68 9.26 4.91
CA ASP A 17 12.41 9.34 5.66
C ASP A 17 11.97 7.99 6.24
N SER A 18 12.43 6.86 5.69
CA SER A 18 12.05 5.55 6.24
C SER A 18 12.62 5.31 7.64
N LEU A 19 13.66 6.05 8.05
CA LEU A 19 14.25 5.99 9.39
C LEU A 19 13.27 6.42 10.49
N TYR A 20 12.26 7.22 10.18
CA TYR A 20 11.23 7.61 11.16
C TYR A 20 10.23 6.49 11.47
N ASN A 21 10.20 5.41 10.67
CA ASN A 21 9.21 4.34 10.82
C ASN A 21 9.65 3.19 11.74
N GLY A 22 10.91 3.18 12.21
CA GLY A 22 11.39 2.13 13.10
C GLY A 22 11.12 2.44 14.57
N LYS A 23 11.18 1.40 15.40
CA LYS A 23 11.06 1.53 16.86
C LYS A 23 12.41 1.90 17.45
N LEU A 24 12.44 2.98 18.23
CA LEU A 24 13.65 3.45 18.90
C LEU A 24 13.66 2.93 20.33
N GLU A 25 14.83 2.50 20.80
CA GLU A 25 15.07 2.26 22.22
C GLU A 25 16.34 2.99 22.61
N GLY A 26 16.15 4.27 22.98
CA GLY A 26 17.12 5.36 23.13
C GLY A 26 18.28 5.37 22.14
N THR A 27 17.87 5.25 20.90
CA THR A 27 18.53 5.91 19.79
C THR A 27 17.86 7.27 19.55
N ILE A 28 18.51 8.15 18.81
CA ILE A 28 17.90 9.35 18.22
C ILE A 28 17.87 9.13 16.72
N VAL A 29 16.77 9.50 16.08
CA VAL A 29 16.63 9.38 14.64
C VAL A 29 16.45 10.74 13.98
N SER A 30 17.11 10.90 12.84
CA SER A 30 16.88 11.98 11.89
C SER A 30 16.71 11.36 10.51
N ARG A 31 16.31 12.17 9.53
CA ARG A 31 16.25 11.77 8.12
C ARG A 31 17.60 11.21 7.62
N ASP A 32 18.70 11.73 8.12
CA ASP A 32 20.03 11.39 7.62
C ASP A 32 20.66 10.20 8.35
N SER A 33 20.37 10.02 9.64
CA SER A 33 21.10 9.08 10.49
C SER A 33 20.40 8.73 11.80
N ILE A 34 20.75 7.56 12.32
CA ILE A 34 20.44 7.03 13.64
C ILE A 34 21.68 7.18 14.53
N PHE A 35 21.51 7.69 15.76
CA PHE A 35 22.58 7.91 16.74
C PHE A 35 22.24 7.28 18.09
N VAL A 36 23.23 7.15 18.98
CA VAL A 36 22.97 6.83 20.39
C VAL A 36 22.24 7.99 21.06
N GLY A 37 21.15 7.70 21.78
CA GLY A 37 20.32 8.74 22.38
C GLY A 37 20.71 9.18 23.77
N ASN A 38 19.91 10.09 24.30
CA ASN A 38 20.06 10.68 25.63
C ASN A 38 19.70 9.70 26.74
N LYS A 39 20.28 9.92 27.92
CA LYS A 39 19.96 9.15 29.12
C LYS A 39 18.57 9.56 29.60
N ILE A 40 17.65 8.59 29.60
CA ILE A 40 16.29 8.74 30.09
C ILE A 40 16.11 7.83 31.31
N GLU A 41 15.68 8.42 32.42
CA GLU A 41 15.41 7.73 33.68
C GLU A 41 13.93 7.88 34.06
N LYS A 42 13.27 6.77 34.39
CA LYS A 42 11.90 6.78 34.92
C LYS A 42 11.93 7.11 36.41
N LEU A 43 11.23 8.16 36.82
CA LEU A 43 11.22 8.68 38.19
C LEU A 43 10.06 8.16 39.04
N THR A 44 9.02 7.62 38.41
CA THR A 44 7.80 7.13 39.09
C THR A 44 7.56 5.64 38.85
N LYS A 45 6.66 5.06 39.63
CA LYS A 45 6.04 3.77 39.33
C LYS A 45 4.79 4.00 38.50
N ASP A 46 4.37 2.98 37.76
CA ASP A 46 3.13 3.03 36.98
C ASP A 46 1.93 3.36 37.89
N SER A 47 1.12 4.31 37.43
CA SER A 47 -0.14 4.72 38.04
C SER A 47 -1.18 4.92 36.93
N ASP A 48 -2.44 4.68 37.24
CA ASP A 48 -3.54 5.00 36.34
C ASP A 48 -3.63 6.51 36.11
N GLY A 49 -4.23 6.90 34.98
CA GLY A 49 -4.41 8.29 34.58
C GLY A 49 -3.27 8.87 33.76
N PHE A 50 -3.08 10.19 33.88
CA PHE A 50 -2.02 10.92 33.19
C PHE A 50 -1.43 12.03 34.08
N ILE A 51 -0.18 12.39 33.79
CA ILE A 51 0.49 13.54 34.41
C ILE A 51 -0.02 14.83 33.75
N SER A 52 -0.71 15.68 34.49
CA SER A 52 -1.22 16.95 33.98
C SER A 52 -0.16 18.03 33.96
N ASP A 53 0.59 18.15 35.04
CA ASP A 53 1.71 19.08 35.13
C ASP A 53 2.69 18.66 36.24
N LEU A 54 3.90 19.19 36.20
CA LEU A 54 4.96 18.93 37.16
C LEU A 54 5.89 20.13 37.37
N VAL A 55 6.46 20.23 38.56
CA VAL A 55 7.50 21.22 38.92
C VAL A 55 8.46 20.62 39.92
N GLU A 56 9.69 21.12 39.95
CA GLU A 56 10.68 20.78 40.97
C GLU A 56 11.09 22.04 41.74
N VAL A 57 11.10 21.96 43.07
CA VAL A 57 11.62 23.02 43.93
C VAL A 57 12.47 22.41 45.02
N GLU A 58 13.70 22.93 45.15
CA GLU A 58 14.66 22.51 46.16
C GLU A 58 14.87 20.98 46.18
N GLY A 59 14.96 20.31 45.02
CA GLY A 59 15.17 18.86 44.94
C GLY A 59 13.94 18.00 45.27
N GLU A 60 12.75 18.61 45.36
CA GLU A 60 11.49 17.91 45.58
C GLU A 60 10.58 18.06 44.37
N LEU A 61 10.05 16.93 43.90
CA LEU A 61 9.23 16.88 42.70
C LEU A 61 7.75 16.92 43.09
N TYR A 62 6.99 17.80 42.47
CA TYR A 62 5.55 17.94 42.63
C TYR A 62 4.86 17.70 41.30
N TYR A 63 3.79 16.90 41.29
CA TYR A 63 3.10 16.57 40.06
C TYR A 63 1.63 16.20 40.27
N GLY A 64 0.81 16.55 39.29
CA GLY A 64 -0.61 16.23 39.25
C GLY A 64 -0.88 14.91 38.51
N ILE A 65 -1.71 14.04 39.08
CA ILE A 65 -2.34 12.91 38.39
C ILE A 65 -3.83 13.21 38.29
N SER A 66 -4.25 13.81 37.19
CA SER A 66 -5.55 14.50 37.15
C SER A 66 -6.77 13.61 37.04
N GLU A 67 -6.66 12.45 36.39
CA GLU A 67 -7.77 11.47 36.40
C GLU A 67 -8.09 10.98 37.81
N LEU A 68 -7.06 10.87 38.66
CA LEU A 68 -7.20 10.49 40.05
C LEU A 68 -7.42 11.70 40.97
N GLY A 69 -7.32 12.93 40.45
CA GLY A 69 -7.44 14.14 41.26
C GLY A 69 -6.34 14.30 42.32
N LEU A 70 -5.15 13.72 42.09
CA LEU A 70 -4.08 13.70 43.07
C LEU A 70 -3.01 14.75 42.76
N LEU A 71 -2.64 15.56 43.76
CA LEU A 71 -1.39 16.31 43.75
C LEU A 71 -0.39 15.60 44.65
N ILE A 72 0.69 15.10 44.08
CA ILE A 72 1.70 14.29 44.76
C ILE A 72 2.99 15.10 44.92
N ARG A 73 3.61 14.97 46.08
CA ARG A 73 5.00 15.35 46.32
C ARG A 73 5.86 14.11 46.46
N LYS A 74 6.97 14.06 45.74
CA LYS A 74 8.09 13.15 45.97
C LYS A 74 9.21 13.95 46.59
N ASN A 75 9.46 13.73 47.87
CA ASN A 75 10.54 14.43 48.58
C ASN A 75 11.94 13.90 48.20
N ARG A 76 12.99 14.54 48.72
CA ARG A 76 14.40 14.16 48.45
C ARG A 76 14.76 12.72 48.82
N ALA A 77 14.05 12.11 49.78
CA ALA A 77 14.24 10.72 50.17
C ALA A 77 13.45 9.73 49.28
N GLY A 78 12.70 10.23 48.30
CA GLY A 78 11.84 9.45 47.41
C GLY A 78 10.50 9.04 48.03
N ILE A 79 10.14 9.59 49.19
CA ILE A 79 8.84 9.31 49.83
C ILE A 79 7.77 10.14 49.12
N LEU A 80 6.63 9.48 48.87
CA LEU A 80 5.47 10.09 48.24
C LEU A 80 4.46 10.56 49.29
N ASP A 81 4.09 11.84 49.21
CA ASP A 81 3.05 12.47 50.01
C ASP A 81 1.90 12.90 49.09
N THR A 82 0.66 12.55 49.40
CA THR A 82 -0.53 13.14 48.76
C THR A 82 -0.85 14.47 49.44
N ILE A 83 -0.76 15.57 48.70
CA ILE A 83 -1.07 16.92 49.18
C ILE A 83 -2.55 17.21 49.01
N VAL A 84 -3.08 16.89 47.83
CA VAL A 84 -4.48 17.10 47.45
C VAL A 84 -5.02 15.79 46.90
N ASN A 85 -6.26 15.48 47.27
CA ASN A 85 -7.06 14.43 46.66
C ASN A 85 -8.45 15.00 46.40
N THR A 86 -8.73 15.32 45.14
CA THR A 86 -10.00 15.90 44.70
C THR A 86 -10.27 15.39 43.29
N GLU A 87 -11.10 14.35 43.20
CA GLU A 87 -11.45 13.70 41.92
C GLU A 87 -11.95 14.70 40.88
N GLY A 88 -11.61 14.44 39.61
CA GLY A 88 -12.08 15.23 38.46
C GLY A 88 -11.41 16.61 38.30
N VAL A 89 -10.24 16.82 38.92
CA VAL A 89 -9.52 18.10 38.87
C VAL A 89 -8.27 18.01 37.98
N LEU A 90 -8.13 18.98 37.08
CA LEU A 90 -6.89 19.22 36.35
C LEU A 90 -5.96 20.13 37.16
N PHE A 91 -4.69 19.77 37.25
CA PHE A 91 -3.67 20.57 37.93
C PHE A 91 -2.78 21.26 36.91
N SER A 92 -2.58 22.55 37.10
CA SER A 92 -1.51 23.34 36.48
C SER A 92 -0.57 23.79 37.57
N LEU A 93 0.74 23.63 37.39
CA LEU A 93 1.73 23.86 38.43
C LEU A 93 2.72 24.95 38.02
N GLY A 94 3.02 25.83 38.96
CA GLY A 94 4.04 26.88 38.80
C GLY A 94 4.82 27.09 40.08
N VAL A 95 5.88 27.90 39.99
CA VAL A 95 6.69 28.29 41.15
C VAL A 95 6.62 29.80 41.32
N PHE A 96 6.35 30.24 42.55
CA PHE A 96 6.29 31.66 42.91
C PHE A 96 6.98 31.91 44.25
N GLU A 97 8.06 32.68 44.26
CA GLU A 97 8.83 33.01 45.48
C GLU A 97 9.19 31.80 46.36
N GLY A 98 9.50 30.66 45.72
CA GLY A 98 9.83 29.40 46.39
C GLY A 98 8.63 28.61 46.93
N PHE A 99 7.41 29.05 46.68
CA PHE A 99 6.18 28.27 46.87
C PHE A 99 5.81 27.55 45.58
N ILE A 100 5.24 26.36 45.73
CA ILE A 100 4.52 25.70 44.64
C ILE A 100 3.14 26.33 44.57
N VAL A 101 2.70 26.69 43.37
CA VAL A 101 1.35 27.18 43.12
C VAL A 101 0.64 26.13 42.27
N ALA A 102 -0.45 25.56 42.79
CA ALA A 102 -1.28 24.62 42.07
C ALA A 102 -2.63 25.24 41.70
N GLY A 103 -2.90 25.36 40.41
CA GLY A 103 -4.20 25.74 39.86
C GLY A 103 -5.09 24.53 39.66
N LEU A 104 -6.35 24.62 40.12
CA LEU A 104 -7.33 23.53 40.07
C LEU A 104 -8.45 23.90 39.11
N SER A 105 -8.57 23.18 37.99
CA SER A 105 -9.66 23.33 37.01
C SER A 105 -10.70 22.22 37.20
N PRO A 106 -12.02 22.51 37.13
CA PRO A 106 -12.65 23.76 36.73
C PRO A 106 -13.06 24.69 37.91
N SER A 107 -12.18 24.94 38.89
CA SER A 107 -12.55 25.69 40.11
C SER A 107 -11.99 27.10 40.23
N GLY A 108 -11.03 27.48 39.37
CA GLY A 108 -10.31 28.74 39.49
C GLY A 108 -9.48 28.90 40.77
N LYS A 109 -9.32 27.86 41.59
CA LYS A 109 -8.58 27.92 42.85
C LYS A 109 -7.09 27.75 42.62
N LEU A 110 -6.32 28.57 43.32
CA LEU A 110 -4.87 28.45 43.43
C LEU A 110 -4.50 28.10 44.87
N LEU A 111 -3.73 27.03 45.02
CA LEU A 111 -3.18 26.58 46.29
C LEU A 111 -1.71 26.97 46.37
N PHE A 112 -1.31 27.68 47.42
CA PHE A 112 0.10 27.96 47.71
C PHE A 112 0.62 26.90 48.67
N ILE A 113 1.64 26.17 48.23
CA ILE A 113 2.10 24.94 48.88
C ILE A 113 3.57 25.08 49.26
N LYS A 114 3.92 24.59 50.45
CA LYS A 114 5.32 24.43 50.89
C LYS A 114 5.48 23.09 51.60
N GLY A 115 6.41 22.27 51.13
CA GLY A 115 6.53 20.90 51.62
C GLY A 115 5.22 20.14 51.35
N LYS A 116 4.57 19.65 52.40
CA LYS A 116 3.29 18.92 52.34
C LYS A 116 2.05 19.77 52.67
N GLU A 117 2.23 21.05 52.99
CA GLU A 117 1.16 21.89 53.54
C GLU A 117 0.66 22.89 52.50
N VAL A 118 -0.66 23.00 52.39
CA VAL A 118 -1.34 24.10 51.71
C VAL A 118 -1.40 25.27 52.69
N LEU A 119 -0.63 26.32 52.43
CA LEU A 119 -0.47 27.47 53.31
C LEU A 119 -1.50 28.56 53.04
N ASP A 120 -1.97 28.67 51.80
CA ASP A 120 -2.96 29.65 51.41
C ASP A 120 -3.78 29.18 50.21
N THR A 121 -4.93 29.81 50.01
CA THR A 121 -5.80 29.56 48.87
C THR A 121 -6.43 30.86 48.40
N ILE A 122 -6.33 31.13 47.10
CA ILE A 122 -7.04 32.23 46.44
C ILE A 122 -7.91 31.68 45.32
N THR A 123 -9.01 32.37 45.02
CA THR A 123 -9.90 32.03 43.91
C THR A 123 -9.84 33.13 42.87
N ILE A 124 -9.74 32.72 41.62
CA ILE A 124 -9.80 33.59 40.44
C ILE A 124 -11.17 33.43 39.79
N ASP A 125 -11.67 34.51 39.20
CA ASP A 125 -12.89 34.51 38.40
C ASP A 125 -12.62 33.90 37.02
N ALA A 126 -12.38 32.59 37.01
CA ALA A 126 -12.20 31.76 35.83
C ALA A 126 -12.39 30.28 36.21
N ASP A 127 -12.92 29.47 35.30
CA ASP A 127 -13.09 28.04 35.55
C ASP A 127 -11.75 27.32 35.46
N ASN A 128 -11.01 27.57 34.37
CA ASN A 128 -9.81 26.81 34.02
C ASN A 128 -8.53 27.64 34.20
N ILE A 129 -7.54 27.02 34.81
CA ILE A 129 -6.17 27.52 34.94
C ILE A 129 -5.27 26.63 34.09
N TYR A 130 -4.58 27.22 33.11
CA TYR A 130 -3.74 26.48 32.15
C TYR A 130 -2.24 26.70 32.37
N SER A 131 -1.83 27.93 32.70
CA SER A 131 -0.42 28.26 32.85
C SER A 131 -0.21 29.18 34.04
N ILE A 132 0.84 28.93 34.81
CA ILE A 132 1.19 29.67 36.02
C ILE A 132 2.69 29.95 36.00
N VAL A 133 3.07 31.22 35.88
CA VAL A 133 4.49 31.62 35.81
C VAL A 133 4.80 32.81 36.70
N GLN A 134 6.03 32.89 37.19
CA GLN A 134 6.54 34.10 37.83
C GLN A 134 7.18 35.02 36.78
N TRP A 135 6.76 36.27 36.72
CA TRP A 135 7.37 37.28 35.85
C TRP A 135 7.55 38.61 36.56
N LYS A 136 8.81 39.08 36.62
CA LYS A 136 9.20 40.34 37.27
C LYS A 136 8.70 40.47 38.72
N GLY A 137 8.61 39.35 39.44
CA GLY A 137 8.16 39.28 40.84
C GLY A 137 6.64 39.16 41.01
N GLU A 138 5.86 39.22 39.93
CA GLU A 138 4.41 38.98 39.98
C GLU A 138 4.09 37.55 39.52
N LEU A 139 3.03 36.96 40.09
CA LEU A 139 2.48 35.69 39.61
C LEU A 139 1.51 35.98 38.48
N ILE A 140 1.76 35.42 37.30
CA ILE A 140 0.96 35.60 36.07
C ILE A 140 0.29 34.29 35.71
N ILE A 141 -0.98 34.35 35.36
CA ILE A 141 -1.84 33.17 35.24
C ILE A 141 -2.67 33.26 33.96
N GLY A 142 -2.58 32.21 33.14
CA GLY A 142 -3.37 32.02 31.93
C GLY A 142 -4.64 31.24 32.25
N THR A 143 -5.78 31.76 31.81
CA THR A 143 -7.09 31.20 32.15
C THR A 143 -8.01 31.05 30.95
N GLY A 144 -9.08 30.27 31.12
CA GLY A 144 -10.18 30.13 30.17
C GLY A 144 -11.51 29.83 30.89
N PRO A 145 -12.67 29.92 30.20
CA PRO A 145 -12.84 30.13 28.76
C PRO A 145 -13.03 31.60 28.34
N GLU A 146 -12.66 32.57 29.18
CA GLU A 146 -12.78 34.01 28.87
C GLU A 146 -11.49 34.64 28.30
N GLY A 147 -10.44 33.84 28.06
CA GLY A 147 -9.21 34.31 27.44
C GLY A 147 -8.45 35.37 28.25
N LYS A 148 -8.55 35.31 29.59
CA LYS A 148 -7.98 36.31 30.49
C LYS A 148 -6.61 35.88 31.03
N VAL A 149 -5.74 36.87 31.17
CA VAL A 149 -4.51 36.80 31.95
C VAL A 149 -4.73 37.54 33.25
N TYR A 150 -4.51 36.85 34.37
CA TYR A 150 -4.55 37.46 35.69
C TYR A 150 -3.14 37.65 36.23
N LYS A 151 -2.99 38.65 37.09
CA LYS A 151 -1.81 38.80 37.94
C LYS A 151 -2.19 38.83 39.41
N VAL A 152 -1.35 38.22 40.24
CA VAL A 152 -1.45 38.30 41.70
C VAL A 152 -0.35 39.22 42.21
N THR A 153 -0.76 40.31 42.84
CA THR A 153 0.17 41.29 43.44
C THR A 153 0.68 40.82 44.81
N ASP A 154 1.73 41.45 45.34
CA ASP A 154 2.36 41.10 46.62
C ASP A 154 1.37 41.04 47.81
N ASP A 155 0.30 41.84 47.77
CA ASP A 155 -0.80 41.82 48.75
C ASP A 155 -1.86 40.72 48.48
N LYS A 156 -1.51 39.75 47.64
CA LYS A 156 -2.33 38.60 47.21
C LYS A 156 -3.64 38.98 46.54
N LYS A 157 -3.73 40.18 45.96
CA LYS A 157 -4.90 40.59 45.19
C LYS A 157 -4.78 40.11 43.75
N VAL A 158 -5.82 39.45 43.29
CA VAL A 158 -6.01 39.08 41.89
C VAL A 158 -6.47 40.31 41.12
N LYS A 159 -5.78 40.64 40.03
CA LYS A 159 -6.16 41.69 39.08
C LYS A 159 -6.09 41.15 37.68
N GLU A 160 -7.05 41.53 36.83
CA GLU A 160 -6.92 41.31 35.40
C GLU A 160 -5.68 42.07 34.89
N PHE A 161 -4.86 41.37 34.12
CA PHE A 161 -3.65 41.93 33.50
C PHE A 161 -3.88 42.20 32.01
N TYR A 162 -4.55 41.28 31.32
CA TYR A 162 -4.89 41.40 29.90
C TYR A 162 -6.07 40.49 29.56
N THR A 163 -6.86 40.87 28.55
CA THR A 163 -7.94 40.04 27.98
C THR A 163 -7.70 39.88 26.49
N THR A 164 -7.67 38.64 26.02
CA THR A 164 -7.49 38.29 24.60
C THR A 164 -8.82 38.24 23.87
N GLU A 165 -8.79 38.10 22.53
CA GLU A 165 -10.00 37.79 21.76
C GLU A 165 -10.29 36.29 21.64
N ALA A 166 -9.39 35.44 22.17
CA ALA A 166 -9.48 33.99 22.15
C ALA A 166 -10.17 33.45 23.41
N SER A 167 -10.48 32.15 23.42
CA SER A 167 -11.23 31.53 24.51
C SER A 167 -10.35 31.18 25.71
N SER A 168 -9.11 30.74 25.50
CA SER A 168 -8.23 30.39 26.63
C SER A 168 -6.81 30.87 26.39
N VAL A 169 -6.12 31.20 27.47
CA VAL A 169 -4.67 31.42 27.47
C VAL A 169 -3.99 30.15 27.94
N THR A 170 -3.44 29.38 27.00
CA THR A 170 -2.93 28.03 27.21
C THR A 170 -1.46 28.01 27.64
N GLU A 171 -0.66 28.93 27.11
CA GLU A 171 0.78 29.01 27.37
C GLU A 171 1.22 30.42 27.74
N ILE A 172 2.21 30.54 28.64
CA ILE A 172 2.82 31.83 29.01
C ILE A 172 4.32 31.65 29.12
N VAL A 173 5.06 32.40 28.30
CA VAL A 173 6.53 32.35 28.23
C VAL A 173 7.10 33.75 28.43
N PRO A 174 7.79 34.00 29.57
CA PRO A 174 8.67 35.14 29.71
C PRO A 174 9.81 35.10 28.70
N PHE A 175 9.97 36.17 27.91
CA PHE A 175 11.11 36.31 27.01
C PHE A 175 11.60 37.76 27.01
N GLN A 176 12.89 37.94 27.32
CA GLN A 176 13.51 39.25 27.52
C GLN A 176 12.72 40.10 28.54
N ASP A 177 12.25 41.28 28.15
CA ASP A 177 11.47 42.19 29.00
C ASP A 177 9.96 42.10 28.79
N LYS A 178 9.47 41.10 28.04
CA LYS A 178 8.07 40.91 27.66
C LYS A 178 7.52 39.57 28.15
N LEU A 179 6.22 39.39 27.98
CA LEU A 179 5.54 38.11 28.08
C LEU A 179 4.98 37.74 26.71
N PHE A 180 5.16 36.50 26.31
CA PHE A 180 4.47 35.93 25.17
C PHE A 180 3.45 34.94 25.66
N ILE A 181 2.24 34.99 25.11
CA ILE A 181 1.17 34.06 25.48
C ILE A 181 0.62 33.35 24.26
N GLY A 182 0.38 32.05 24.40
CA GLY A 182 -0.34 31.23 23.44
C GLY A 182 -1.82 31.13 23.84
N THR A 183 -2.70 31.03 22.85
CA THR A 183 -4.14 30.90 23.10
C THR A 183 -4.76 29.69 22.41
N SER A 184 -6.03 29.43 22.71
CA SER A 184 -6.88 28.50 21.96
C SER A 184 -8.24 29.10 21.60
N THR A 185 -8.76 28.66 20.46
CA THR A 185 -10.01 29.10 19.85
C THR A 185 -10.10 30.63 19.75
N PRO A 186 -9.29 31.27 18.86
CA PRO A 186 -8.26 30.67 17.99
C PRO A 186 -6.84 30.60 18.63
N GLY A 187 -5.95 29.85 17.99
CA GLY A 187 -4.55 29.70 18.37
C GLY A 187 -3.69 30.89 17.92
N LEU A 188 -3.51 31.87 18.80
CA LEU A 188 -2.74 33.08 18.55
C LEU A 188 -1.56 33.17 19.51
N VAL A 189 -0.53 33.90 19.08
CA VAL A 189 0.53 34.35 19.99
C VAL A 189 0.41 35.86 20.18
N TYR A 190 0.32 36.30 21.43
CA TYR A 190 0.37 37.72 21.79
C TYR A 190 1.72 38.06 22.42
N GLU A 191 2.16 39.30 22.23
CA GLU A 191 3.20 39.89 23.07
C GLU A 191 2.59 40.92 24.03
N LEU A 192 2.91 40.81 25.31
CA LEU A 192 2.41 41.67 26.38
C LEU A 192 3.57 42.44 27.04
N TYR A 193 3.23 43.65 27.47
CA TYR A 193 4.14 44.62 28.05
C TYR A 193 3.86 44.81 29.54
N LYS A 194 4.85 45.29 30.29
CA LYS A 194 4.74 45.46 31.76
C LYS A 194 3.62 46.42 32.17
N ASP A 195 3.24 47.35 31.31
CA ASP A 195 2.17 48.32 31.56
C ASP A 195 0.75 47.75 31.33
N GLY A 196 0.63 46.45 31.03
CA GLY A 196 -0.64 45.77 30.78
C GLY A 196 -1.17 45.96 29.36
N LYS A 197 -0.39 46.56 28.44
CA LYS A 197 -0.72 46.58 27.01
C LYS A 197 -0.27 45.30 26.34
N GLY A 198 -0.87 44.99 25.20
CA GLY A 198 -0.51 43.84 24.38
C GLY A 198 -0.93 44.02 22.93
N ARG A 199 -0.43 43.14 22.06
CA ARG A 199 -0.90 42.98 20.69
C ARG A 199 -0.73 41.54 20.23
N ILE A 200 -1.47 41.14 19.20
CA ILE A 200 -1.21 39.91 18.47
C ILE A 200 0.18 40.04 17.83
N TYR A 201 1.05 39.12 18.18
CA TYR A 201 2.41 39.01 17.64
C TYR A 201 2.43 38.11 16.40
N TYR A 202 1.68 37.01 16.45
CA TYR A 202 1.61 36.02 15.38
C TYR A 202 0.24 35.32 15.37
N ASP A 203 -0.41 35.35 14.21
CA ASP A 203 -1.56 34.50 13.91
C ASP A 203 -1.05 33.19 13.32
N THR A 204 -1.16 32.11 14.10
CA THR A 204 -0.56 30.83 13.75
C THR A 204 -1.40 30.03 12.74
N GLY A 205 -2.68 30.39 12.58
CA GLY A 205 -3.67 29.56 11.88
C GLY A 205 -4.02 28.24 12.57
N LEU A 206 -3.53 28.00 13.80
CA LEU A 206 -3.85 26.83 14.62
C LEU A 206 -5.14 27.06 15.42
N GLU A 207 -5.78 25.98 15.85
CA GLU A 207 -6.89 26.05 16.79
C GLU A 207 -6.40 26.34 18.21
N GLU A 208 -5.27 25.73 18.58
CA GLU A 208 -4.67 25.82 19.90
C GLU A 208 -3.15 25.87 19.77
N VAL A 209 -2.53 26.81 20.49
CA VAL A 209 -1.09 26.80 20.78
C VAL A 209 -0.87 26.04 22.09
N ASN A 210 -0.19 24.91 22.04
CA ASN A 210 0.07 24.05 23.21
C ASN A 210 1.57 23.90 23.55
N GLY A 211 2.40 24.66 22.85
CA GLY A 211 3.81 24.81 23.15
C GLY A 211 4.32 26.10 22.54
N LEU A 212 5.13 26.80 23.31
CA LEU A 212 5.63 28.12 22.97
C LEU A 212 7.06 28.25 23.49
N GLY A 213 7.95 28.88 22.74
CA GLY A 213 9.31 29.12 23.19
C GLY A 213 10.15 29.90 22.19
N PHE A 214 11.36 30.26 22.59
CA PHE A 214 12.28 31.04 21.77
C PHE A 214 13.64 30.36 21.64
N CYS A 215 13.97 29.91 20.43
CA CYS A 215 15.32 29.48 20.09
C CYS A 215 16.09 30.68 19.48
N GLY A 216 16.91 31.33 20.31
CA GLY A 216 17.51 32.62 20.03
C GLY A 216 16.41 33.67 19.89
N ASP A 217 16.34 34.31 18.72
CA ASP A 217 15.26 35.25 18.37
C ASP A 217 14.11 34.58 17.58
N THR A 218 14.17 33.26 17.36
CA THR A 218 13.14 32.53 16.62
C THR A 218 12.03 32.12 17.56
N LEU A 219 10.80 32.56 17.29
CA LEU A 219 9.63 32.05 17.98
C LEU A 219 9.28 30.66 17.44
N CYS A 220 9.18 29.68 18.34
CA CYS A 220 8.76 28.32 18.05
C CYS A 220 7.39 28.09 18.67
N VAL A 221 6.46 27.55 17.88
CA VAL A 221 5.11 27.19 18.36
C VAL A 221 4.79 25.75 17.97
N SER A 222 4.14 25.03 18.86
CA SER A 222 3.42 23.81 18.52
C SER A 222 1.93 23.98 18.76
N GLY A 223 1.14 23.21 18.03
CA GLY A 223 -0.30 23.22 18.23
C GLY A 223 -1.05 22.26 17.34
N ILE A 224 -2.37 22.32 17.44
CA ILE A 224 -3.28 21.48 16.68
C ILE A 224 -4.00 22.35 15.64
N SER A 225 -4.09 21.85 14.42
CA SER A 225 -4.93 22.42 13.36
C SER A 225 -6.23 21.63 13.20
N ILE A 226 -7.33 22.32 12.87
CA ILE A 226 -8.60 21.66 12.52
C ILE A 226 -8.49 21.14 11.08
N GLY A 227 -8.12 19.87 10.94
CA GLY A 227 -8.36 19.11 9.71
C GLY A 227 -9.84 18.73 9.59
N ASN A 228 -10.34 18.55 8.37
CA ASN A 228 -11.77 18.26 8.12
C ASN A 228 -12.27 16.90 8.67
N THR A 229 -11.42 16.08 9.30
CA THR A 229 -11.80 14.76 9.88
C THR A 229 -10.91 14.26 11.04
N VAL A 230 -9.64 14.67 11.15
CA VAL A 230 -8.70 14.21 12.19
C VAL A 230 -7.85 15.42 12.66
N PRO A 231 -7.61 15.61 13.97
CA PRO A 231 -6.68 16.62 14.46
C PRO A 231 -5.29 16.38 13.88
N GLU A 232 -4.59 17.43 13.48
CA GLU A 232 -3.24 17.33 12.93
C GLU A 232 -2.31 18.27 13.70
N GLY A 233 -1.18 17.73 14.18
CA GLY A 233 -0.19 18.49 14.91
C GLY A 233 0.72 19.26 13.97
N GLU A 234 1.00 20.52 14.30
CA GLU A 234 1.95 21.35 13.56
C GLU A 234 3.00 21.96 14.50
N VAL A 235 4.24 22.06 14.01
CA VAL A 235 5.30 22.87 14.62
C VAL A 235 5.72 23.94 13.63
N LYS A 236 5.60 25.21 14.03
CA LYS A 236 5.90 26.37 13.19
C LYS A 236 6.95 27.25 13.84
N PHE A 237 7.92 27.68 13.03
CA PHE A 237 8.97 28.60 13.45
C PHE A 237 8.76 29.93 12.74
N LEU A 238 8.75 31.03 13.50
CA LEU A 238 8.70 32.38 12.96
C LEU A 238 10.11 32.99 12.99
N ILE A 239 10.80 32.90 11.86
CA ILE A 239 12.20 33.35 11.70
C ILE A 239 12.21 34.67 10.93
N LEU A 240 12.65 35.76 11.57
CA LEU A 240 12.70 37.09 10.93
C LEU A 240 11.36 37.49 10.29
N ASN A 241 10.25 37.22 10.99
CA ASN A 241 8.86 37.42 10.53
C ASN A 241 8.45 36.59 9.30
N ARG A 242 9.15 35.48 9.02
CA ARG A 242 8.74 34.50 8.02
C ARG A 242 8.37 33.20 8.72
N GLU A 243 7.17 32.74 8.46
CA GLU A 243 6.71 31.43 8.92
C GLU A 243 7.43 30.31 8.14
N LEU A 244 7.91 29.33 8.90
CA LEU A 244 8.40 28.06 8.41
C LEU A 244 7.61 26.95 9.12
N ASN A 245 6.85 26.18 8.36
CA ASN A 245 6.20 24.98 8.89
C ASN A 245 7.23 23.84 8.92
N VAL A 246 7.67 23.45 10.13
CA VAL A 246 8.75 22.47 10.34
C VAL A 246 8.19 21.06 10.38
N TYR A 247 6.98 20.90 10.90
CA TYR A 247 6.34 19.60 11.06
C TYR A 247 4.84 19.69 10.90
N LYS A 248 4.30 18.67 10.24
CA LYS A 248 2.88 18.47 10.04
C LYS A 248 2.59 16.98 10.00
N GLY A 249 1.82 16.46 10.97
CA GLY A 249 1.63 15.02 11.13
C GLY A 249 0.82 14.65 12.37
N THR A 250 1.33 13.69 13.16
CA THR A 250 0.66 13.21 14.38
C THR A 250 0.33 14.38 15.32
N PRO A 251 -0.81 14.32 16.05
CA PRO A 251 -1.19 15.41 16.94
C PRO A 251 -0.13 15.66 18.01
N ILE A 252 0.34 16.91 18.07
CA ILE A 252 1.23 17.42 19.10
C ILE A 252 0.36 18.08 20.15
N ILE A 253 0.57 17.73 21.42
CA ILE A 253 -0.27 18.21 22.53
C ILE A 253 0.52 19.00 23.58
N VAL A 254 1.85 19.03 23.48
CA VAL A 254 2.70 19.81 24.38
C VAL A 254 4.01 20.18 23.69
N GLY A 255 4.53 21.37 23.96
CA GLY A 255 5.86 21.78 23.51
C GLY A 255 6.56 22.71 24.50
N VAL A 256 7.89 22.66 24.51
CA VAL A 256 8.72 23.45 25.43
C VAL A 256 10.04 23.82 24.76
N GLU A 257 10.54 25.01 25.05
CA GLU A 257 11.92 25.36 24.73
C GLU A 257 12.84 25.00 25.90
N GLN A 258 13.98 24.41 25.56
CA GLN A 258 15.04 24.09 26.49
C GLN A 258 16.38 24.34 25.81
N ASN A 259 17.25 25.13 26.46
CA ASN A 259 18.64 25.34 26.05
C ASN A 259 18.84 25.75 24.58
N ASP A 260 17.95 26.55 23.99
CA ASP A 260 17.96 26.94 22.57
C ASP A 260 17.43 25.87 21.59
N HIS A 261 16.75 24.85 22.10
CA HIS A 261 16.12 23.78 21.33
C HIS A 261 14.62 23.71 21.63
N PHE A 262 13.80 23.45 20.62
CA PHE A 262 12.35 23.30 20.80
C PHE A 262 11.97 21.82 20.76
N TYR A 263 11.39 21.33 21.86
CA TYR A 263 10.91 19.97 21.99
C TYR A 263 9.39 19.95 21.94
N ALA A 264 8.81 18.92 21.32
CA ALA A 264 7.38 18.70 21.37
C ALA A 264 7.03 17.22 21.47
N GLY A 265 5.94 16.94 22.18
CA GLY A 265 5.46 15.60 22.46
C GLY A 265 4.11 15.33 21.77
N GLU A 266 3.97 14.12 21.23
CA GLU A 266 2.75 13.69 20.55
C GLU A 266 1.81 12.87 21.45
N SER A 267 0.58 12.69 20.97
CA SER A 267 -0.50 12.02 21.71
C SER A 267 -0.85 10.61 21.24
N GLU A 268 -0.06 10.01 20.34
CA GLU A 268 -0.39 8.70 19.75
C GLU A 268 0.70 7.64 19.92
N ASP A 269 1.97 7.94 19.64
CA ASP A 269 3.04 6.93 19.65
C ASP A 269 4.10 7.13 20.75
N GLY A 270 3.92 8.12 21.63
CA GLY A 270 4.84 8.37 22.74
C GLY A 270 6.19 8.96 22.33
N GLN A 271 6.28 9.52 21.13
CA GLN A 271 7.49 10.12 20.62
C GLN A 271 7.67 11.56 21.12
N ILE A 272 8.94 11.95 21.20
CA ILE A 272 9.34 13.32 21.48
C ILE A 272 10.25 13.75 20.34
N GLY A 273 9.87 14.84 19.69
CA GLY A 273 10.64 15.48 18.64
C GLY A 273 11.46 16.65 19.18
N GLU A 274 12.69 16.78 18.72
CA GLU A 274 13.47 18.02 18.74
C GLU A 274 13.39 18.66 17.36
N PHE A 275 12.93 19.90 17.31
CA PHE A 275 12.62 20.61 16.07
C PHE A 275 13.67 21.69 15.79
N HIS A 276 14.10 21.77 14.54
CA HIS A 276 14.99 22.80 14.04
C HIS A 276 14.50 23.35 12.71
N TYR A 277 15.05 24.50 12.31
CA TYR A 277 14.83 25.06 10.96
C TYR A 277 15.29 24.13 9.82
N ARG A 278 16.10 23.09 10.10
CA ARG A 278 16.57 22.09 9.12
C ARG A 278 15.81 20.77 9.14
N GLY A 279 14.94 20.53 10.13
CA GLY A 279 14.18 19.29 10.24
C GLY A 279 13.93 18.83 11.67
N LEU A 280 13.54 17.56 11.78
CA LEU A 280 13.09 16.89 13.00
C LEU A 280 14.09 15.80 13.42
N LEU A 281 14.39 15.74 14.72
CA LEU A 281 14.99 14.57 15.35
C LEU A 281 13.97 13.93 16.30
N ILE A 282 13.69 12.63 16.16
CA ILE A 282 12.97 11.89 17.21
C ILE A 282 13.99 11.54 18.28
N VAL A 283 13.87 12.17 19.45
CA VAL A 283 14.85 12.05 20.53
C VAL A 283 14.46 10.99 21.57
N ALA A 284 13.18 10.64 21.64
CA ALA A 284 12.66 9.58 22.48
C ALA A 284 11.43 8.92 21.83
N ASP A 285 11.23 7.66 22.17
CA ASP A 285 10.10 6.82 21.76
C ASP A 285 9.72 5.97 22.98
N LEU A 286 8.78 6.47 23.77
CA LEU A 286 8.40 5.85 25.04
C LEU A 286 7.45 4.67 24.82
N LYS A 287 7.17 3.93 25.91
CA LYS A 287 6.21 2.83 25.86
C LYS A 287 4.77 3.33 25.94
N GLU A 288 4.59 4.42 26.68
CA GLU A 288 3.33 5.13 26.83
C GLU A 288 3.02 5.94 25.58
N SER A 289 1.77 5.93 25.13
CA SER A 289 1.36 6.53 23.86
C SER A 289 1.22 8.06 23.88
N ARG A 290 1.16 8.67 25.07
CA ARG A 290 0.85 10.10 25.22
C ARG A 290 1.90 10.82 26.02
N ILE A 291 2.46 11.87 25.45
CA ILE A 291 3.29 12.85 26.14
C ILE A 291 2.41 14.02 26.57
N THR A 292 2.13 14.13 27.86
CA THR A 292 1.12 15.06 28.39
C THR A 292 1.71 16.29 29.07
N SER A 293 3.01 16.26 29.40
CA SER A 293 3.71 17.39 29.98
C SER A 293 5.18 17.35 29.58
N LEU A 294 5.75 18.50 29.22
CA LEU A 294 7.17 18.70 29.00
C LEU A 294 7.61 19.95 29.79
N LYS A 295 8.67 19.82 30.59
CA LYS A 295 9.22 20.94 31.37
C LYS A 295 10.73 20.94 31.29
N ASP A 296 11.31 22.11 31.08
CA ASP A 296 12.71 22.35 31.38
C ASP A 296 12.87 22.62 32.87
N ILE A 297 13.66 21.77 33.55
CA ILE A 297 13.96 21.89 34.97
C ILE A 297 15.46 21.72 35.13
N GLU A 298 16.15 22.82 35.48
CA GLU A 298 17.60 22.86 35.66
C GLU A 298 18.40 22.32 34.46
N GLY A 299 17.85 22.44 33.24
CA GLY A 299 18.48 21.99 31.99
C GLY A 299 18.24 20.52 31.63
N ASP A 300 17.51 19.78 32.46
CA ASP A 300 17.01 18.44 32.15
C ASP A 300 15.56 18.51 31.65
N LEU A 301 15.20 17.70 30.65
CA LEU A 301 13.83 17.65 30.13
C LEU A 301 13.03 16.64 30.94
N TYR A 302 12.03 17.13 31.67
CA TYR A 302 11.07 16.30 32.37
C TYR A 302 9.86 16.03 31.48
N ILE A 303 9.43 14.76 31.47
CA ILE A 303 8.42 14.25 30.56
C ILE A 303 7.34 13.57 31.38
N GLY A 304 6.13 14.11 31.35
CA GLY A 304 4.92 13.46 31.87
C GLY A 304 4.22 12.66 30.78
N THR A 305 3.72 11.48 31.13
CA THR A 305 2.97 10.62 30.20
C THR A 305 1.52 10.39 30.65
N GLY A 306 0.71 9.92 29.70
CA GLY A 306 -0.66 9.44 29.95
C GLY A 306 -0.86 7.97 29.63
N TYR A 307 -1.64 7.30 30.48
CA TYR A 307 -2.10 5.92 30.32
C TYR A 307 -0.97 4.90 30.06
N PRO A 308 -0.07 4.66 31.03
CA PRO A 308 -0.06 5.14 32.43
C PRO A 308 0.56 6.53 32.69
N ALA A 309 0.25 7.08 33.87
CA ALA A 309 0.83 8.31 34.42
C ALA A 309 2.25 8.06 34.92
N ASN A 310 3.25 8.45 34.12
CA ASN A 310 4.65 8.34 34.49
C ASN A 310 5.43 9.63 34.27
N ILE A 311 6.51 9.78 35.03
CA ILE A 311 7.47 10.87 34.84
C ILE A 311 8.81 10.28 34.47
N TYR A 312 9.37 10.79 33.38
CA TYR A 312 10.72 10.52 32.92
C TYR A 312 11.56 11.79 32.99
N ARG A 313 12.87 11.63 33.20
CA ARG A 313 13.86 12.69 33.09
C ARG A 313 14.87 12.33 32.02
N MET A 314 14.96 13.16 31.00
CA MET A 314 15.96 13.06 29.94
C MET A 314 17.07 14.08 30.22
N SER A 315 18.28 13.58 30.48
CA SER A 315 19.45 14.43 30.68
C SER A 315 20.20 14.67 29.36
N PRO A 316 21.00 15.74 29.25
CA PRO A 316 21.81 16.01 28.05
C PRO A 316 22.91 14.96 27.82
N ASP A 317 23.21 14.12 28.82
CA ASP A 317 24.19 13.04 28.71
C ASP A 317 23.74 11.95 27.72
N ARG A 318 24.66 11.55 26.84
CA ARG A 318 24.44 10.42 25.94
C ARG A 318 24.53 9.08 26.68
N ARG A 319 23.70 8.12 26.28
CA ARG A 319 23.82 6.73 26.73
C ARG A 319 25.08 6.08 26.15
N LYS A 320 25.41 4.91 26.68
CA LYS A 320 26.52 4.09 26.15
C LYS A 320 26.15 3.39 24.85
N GLU A 321 24.89 3.00 24.72
CA GLU A 321 24.36 2.29 23.56
C GLU A 321 22.87 2.58 23.36
N GLY A 322 22.38 2.27 22.17
CA GLY A 322 20.96 2.30 21.83
C GLY A 322 20.62 1.28 20.78
N THR A 323 19.34 0.92 20.75
CA THR A 323 18.80 -0.07 19.81
C THR A 323 17.83 0.63 18.87
N TYR A 324 17.83 0.20 17.60
CA TYR A 324 16.87 0.62 16.60
C TYR A 324 16.35 -0.61 15.85
N THR A 325 15.04 -0.73 15.71
CA THR A 325 14.39 -1.87 15.05
C THR A 325 13.62 -1.40 13.82
N SER A 326 13.89 -2.00 12.66
CA SER A 326 13.22 -1.65 11.40
C SER A 326 11.74 -2.04 11.40
N THR A 327 10.99 -1.58 10.40
CA THR A 327 9.72 -2.21 10.05
C THR A 327 9.94 -3.62 9.50
N VAL A 328 8.86 -4.41 9.40
CA VAL A 328 8.88 -5.72 8.74
C VAL A 328 8.85 -5.54 7.23
N PHE A 329 9.74 -6.25 6.53
CA PHE A 329 9.77 -6.30 5.07
C PHE A 329 9.26 -7.63 4.55
N ASN A 330 8.54 -7.58 3.43
CA ASN A 330 8.00 -8.74 2.73
C ASN A 330 8.75 -8.92 1.41
N GLY A 331 9.52 -9.99 1.29
CA GLY A 331 10.23 -10.36 0.07
C GLY A 331 9.40 -11.21 -0.90
N GLY A 332 8.19 -11.61 -0.51
CA GLY A 332 7.34 -12.51 -1.29
C GLY A 332 7.64 -13.99 -1.05
N ILE A 333 6.76 -14.87 -1.54
CA ILE A 333 6.88 -16.31 -1.36
C ILE A 333 8.04 -16.85 -2.21
N GLY A 334 8.92 -17.64 -1.61
CA GLY A 334 10.07 -18.25 -2.30
C GLY A 334 11.25 -17.29 -2.49
N VAL A 335 11.21 -16.10 -1.87
CA VAL A 335 12.31 -15.14 -1.87
C VAL A 335 13.65 -15.79 -1.54
N ILE A 336 14.68 -15.37 -2.26
CA ILE A 336 16.06 -15.70 -1.96
C ILE A 336 16.68 -14.44 -1.37
N TRP A 337 16.93 -14.45 -0.07
CA TRP A 337 17.59 -13.34 0.59
C TRP A 337 19.09 -13.33 0.29
N GLY A 338 19.64 -12.13 0.12
CA GLY A 338 21.05 -11.89 -0.11
C GLY A 338 21.76 -11.44 1.16
N ASN A 339 22.49 -10.34 1.07
CA ASN A 339 23.23 -9.74 2.18
C ASN A 339 22.57 -8.46 2.68
N LEU A 340 22.83 -8.16 3.96
CA LEU A 340 22.60 -6.86 4.58
C LEU A 340 23.86 -6.01 4.40
N PHE A 341 23.68 -4.82 3.86
CA PHE A 341 24.68 -3.77 3.71
C PHE A 341 24.26 -2.58 4.55
N TYR A 342 25.21 -1.79 5.00
CA TYR A 342 24.89 -0.54 5.68
C TYR A 342 25.93 0.54 5.39
N THR A 343 25.50 1.79 5.51
CA THR A 343 26.35 2.97 5.51
C THR A 343 26.31 3.58 6.90
N GLY A 344 27.45 3.67 7.58
CA GLY A 344 27.55 4.18 8.94
C GLY A 344 28.99 4.15 9.43
N GLU A 345 29.23 4.66 10.63
CA GLU A 345 30.55 4.74 11.25
C GLU A 345 30.45 4.37 12.74
N GLY A 346 31.51 3.78 13.29
CA GLY A 346 31.61 3.41 14.70
C GLY A 346 31.20 1.96 15.00
N ASP A 347 30.80 1.70 16.23
CA ASP A 347 30.44 0.36 16.73
C ASP A 347 28.95 0.08 16.52
N ILE A 348 28.65 -0.71 15.48
CA ILE A 348 27.31 -1.03 15.01
C ILE A 348 27.20 -2.54 14.83
N SER A 349 26.24 -3.16 15.52
CA SER A 349 25.99 -4.60 15.46
C SER A 349 24.57 -4.89 14.97
N PHE A 350 24.43 -5.71 13.94
CA PHE A 350 23.13 -6.07 13.36
C PHE A 350 22.63 -7.44 13.83
N TYR A 351 21.32 -7.53 13.95
CA TYR A 351 20.57 -8.73 14.26
C TYR A 351 19.38 -8.86 13.30
N LEU A 352 19.07 -10.09 12.90
CA LEU A 352 17.96 -10.41 12.02
C LEU A 352 17.04 -11.43 12.67
N ARG A 353 15.76 -11.37 12.28
CA ARG A 353 14.77 -12.44 12.49
C ARG A 353 13.87 -12.55 11.27
N SER A 354 13.24 -13.70 11.11
CA SER A 354 12.29 -13.97 10.02
C SER A 354 11.00 -14.59 10.51
N GLY A 355 9.97 -14.55 9.67
CA GLY A 355 8.68 -15.15 9.97
C GLY A 355 7.86 -15.44 8.71
N LYS A 356 6.87 -16.32 8.87
CA LYS A 356 5.95 -16.72 7.77
C LYS A 356 4.77 -15.78 7.58
N LYS A 357 4.53 -14.89 8.53
CA LYS A 357 3.46 -13.89 8.54
C LYS A 357 4.03 -12.51 8.82
N LYS A 358 3.32 -11.46 8.42
CA LYS A 358 3.75 -10.08 8.62
C LYS A 358 3.75 -9.68 10.09
N GLU A 359 2.76 -10.13 10.85
CA GLU A 359 2.63 -9.84 12.28
C GLU A 359 3.75 -10.55 13.05
N VAL A 360 4.49 -9.79 13.84
CA VAL A 360 5.53 -10.34 14.71
C VAL A 360 4.87 -10.97 15.93
N ASP A 361 4.93 -12.30 16.03
CA ASP A 361 4.44 -13.09 17.14
C ASP A 361 5.48 -14.12 17.61
N SER A 362 5.08 -15.07 18.46
CA SER A 362 5.94 -16.13 18.97
C SER A 362 6.37 -17.17 17.93
N THR A 363 5.85 -17.12 16.70
CA THR A 363 6.23 -18.01 15.60
C THR A 363 7.44 -17.51 14.82
N TRP A 364 7.80 -16.23 14.99
CA TRP A 364 9.01 -15.65 14.42
C TRP A 364 10.26 -16.24 15.06
N THR A 365 11.36 -16.25 14.30
CA THR A 365 12.64 -16.69 14.84
C THR A 365 13.14 -15.70 15.91
N GLU A 366 13.92 -16.22 16.86
CA GLU A 366 14.71 -15.36 17.75
C GLU A 366 15.69 -14.48 16.96
N TRP A 367 16.08 -13.35 17.56
CA TRP A 367 17.09 -12.47 17.00
C TRP A 367 18.44 -13.19 16.88
N ARG A 368 19.04 -13.21 15.69
CA ARG A 368 20.37 -13.78 15.42
C ARG A 368 21.33 -12.70 14.91
N PRO A 369 22.60 -12.71 15.32
CA PRO A 369 23.61 -11.81 14.73
C PRO A 369 23.66 -11.94 13.21
N SER A 370 23.81 -10.82 12.51
CA SER A 370 23.97 -10.77 11.06
C SER A 370 25.39 -10.35 10.71
N ASP A 371 26.29 -11.33 10.62
CA ASP A 371 27.68 -11.20 10.18
C ASP A 371 27.91 -11.76 8.77
N LYS A 372 26.91 -12.48 8.22
CA LYS A 372 26.92 -13.14 6.91
C LYS A 372 25.54 -13.00 6.23
N GLY A 373 25.42 -13.51 5.00
CA GLY A 373 24.17 -13.51 4.22
C GLY A 373 22.97 -14.04 5.00
N ILE A 374 21.78 -13.62 4.59
CA ILE A 374 20.51 -13.93 5.24
C ILE A 374 20.08 -15.33 4.80
N ASP A 375 20.13 -16.30 5.71
CA ASP A 375 19.82 -17.71 5.44
C ASP A 375 18.44 -18.07 6.01
N THR A 376 17.39 -17.82 5.22
CA THR A 376 16.01 -18.18 5.53
C THR A 376 15.17 -18.26 4.25
N ASP A 377 14.16 -19.12 4.24
CA ASP A 377 13.14 -19.20 3.16
C ASP A 377 11.85 -18.46 3.55
N ASP A 378 11.81 -17.87 4.75
CA ASP A 378 10.67 -17.12 5.24
C ASP A 378 10.46 -15.83 4.41
N PRO A 379 9.22 -15.50 4.02
CA PRO A 379 8.92 -14.33 3.19
C PRO A 379 9.05 -13.00 3.93
N PHE A 380 9.06 -12.99 5.27
CA PHE A 380 9.18 -11.78 6.05
C PHE A 380 10.48 -11.75 6.85
N ILE A 381 11.16 -10.60 6.85
CA ILE A 381 12.33 -10.34 7.68
C ILE A 381 12.19 -9.01 8.42
N GLN A 382 12.93 -8.90 9.52
CA GLN A 382 13.11 -7.65 10.25
C GLN A 382 14.54 -7.60 10.77
N TRP A 383 15.16 -6.42 10.70
CA TRP A 383 16.48 -6.21 11.27
C TRP A 383 16.42 -5.26 12.47
N LYS A 384 17.41 -5.42 13.33
CA LYS A 384 17.65 -4.57 14.50
C LYS A 384 19.12 -4.28 14.59
N THR A 385 19.47 -3.06 14.97
CA THR A 385 20.85 -2.65 15.20
C THR A 385 21.04 -2.23 16.65
N VAL A 386 22.23 -2.51 17.19
CA VAL A 386 22.74 -1.93 18.43
C VAL A 386 23.90 -1.02 18.06
N ILE A 387 23.77 0.26 18.39
CA ILE A 387 24.79 1.30 18.14
C ILE A 387 25.43 1.64 19.48
N LYS A 388 26.75 1.67 19.55
CA LYS A 388 27.50 1.99 20.78
C LYS A 388 28.47 3.15 20.57
N GLY A 389 28.63 3.97 21.59
CA GLY A 389 29.52 5.13 21.55
C GLY A 389 28.87 6.37 20.92
N LYS A 390 29.28 7.53 21.41
CA LYS A 390 28.67 8.84 21.11
C LYS A 390 28.86 9.31 19.67
N ASP A 391 29.93 8.86 19.00
CA ASP A 391 30.31 9.30 17.65
C ASP A 391 29.83 8.28 16.58
N SER A 392 29.21 7.17 17.01
CA SER A 392 28.71 6.13 16.10
C SER A 392 27.35 6.52 15.51
N TYR A 393 27.18 6.29 14.22
CA TYR A 393 25.95 6.60 13.51
C TYR A 393 25.66 5.64 12.35
N LEU A 394 24.38 5.42 12.07
CA LEU A 394 23.90 4.60 10.95
C LEU A 394 23.05 5.46 10.01
N LYS A 395 23.47 5.60 8.75
CA LYS A 395 22.77 6.38 7.71
C LYS A 395 21.71 5.57 6.97
N GLU A 396 22.07 4.36 6.59
CA GLU A 396 21.25 3.56 5.68
C GLU A 396 21.56 2.08 5.86
N VAL A 397 20.53 1.26 5.69
CA VAL A 397 20.63 -0.20 5.59
C VAL A 397 20.00 -0.65 4.28
N ARG A 398 20.66 -1.56 3.57
CA ARG A 398 20.10 -2.21 2.37
C ARG A 398 20.13 -3.70 2.54
N VAL A 399 19.01 -4.36 2.31
CA VAL A 399 18.94 -5.81 2.21
C VAL A 399 18.73 -6.19 0.76
N SER A 400 19.67 -6.94 0.19
CA SER A 400 19.50 -7.51 -1.14
C SER A 400 18.60 -8.74 -1.10
N TYR A 401 17.75 -8.91 -2.10
CA TYR A 401 16.92 -10.09 -2.27
C TYR A 401 16.61 -10.33 -3.75
N ARG A 402 16.17 -11.54 -4.06
CA ARG A 402 15.66 -11.92 -5.39
C ARG A 402 14.35 -12.66 -5.21
N GLU A 403 13.35 -12.29 -5.97
CA GLU A 403 12.08 -13.02 -6.02
C GLU A 403 12.28 -14.36 -6.73
N ARG A 404 11.43 -15.34 -6.44
CA ARG A 404 11.49 -16.63 -7.13
C ARG A 404 10.82 -16.51 -8.48
N ASN A 405 11.54 -16.87 -9.55
CA ASN A 405 10.96 -17.02 -10.87
C ASN A 405 9.80 -18.03 -10.85
N LEU A 406 8.64 -17.64 -11.31
CA LEU A 406 7.44 -18.46 -11.46
C LEU A 406 7.39 -19.03 -12.90
N PRO A 407 6.76 -20.20 -13.10
CA PRO A 407 6.59 -20.75 -14.43
C PRO A 407 5.57 -19.93 -15.24
N PRO A 408 5.69 -19.95 -16.58
CA PRO A 408 4.68 -19.36 -17.44
C PRO A 408 3.39 -20.16 -17.36
N GLU A 409 2.24 -19.52 -17.59
CA GLU A 409 0.93 -20.17 -17.57
C GLU A 409 0.26 -20.07 -18.94
N ILE A 410 0.00 -21.22 -19.57
CA ILE A 410 -0.82 -21.31 -20.79
C ILE A 410 -2.30 -21.36 -20.39
N SER A 411 -3.00 -20.24 -20.56
CA SER A 411 -4.42 -20.11 -20.23
C SER A 411 -5.35 -20.67 -21.31
N GLU A 412 -4.93 -20.63 -22.58
CA GLU A 412 -5.70 -21.18 -23.71
C GLU A 412 -4.77 -21.78 -24.77
N PHE A 413 -5.17 -22.92 -25.37
CA PHE A 413 -4.44 -23.52 -26.50
C PHE A 413 -5.37 -24.33 -27.40
N ILE A 414 -5.65 -23.81 -28.60
CA ILE A 414 -6.66 -24.34 -29.50
C ILE A 414 -6.26 -24.21 -30.97
N VAL A 415 -6.75 -25.12 -31.81
CA VAL A 415 -6.76 -24.92 -33.26
C VAL A 415 -8.13 -24.38 -33.65
N LEU A 416 -8.17 -23.16 -34.19
CA LEU A 416 -9.41 -22.51 -34.56
C LEU A 416 -10.13 -23.27 -35.69
N PRO A 417 -11.47 -23.10 -35.83
CA PRO A 417 -12.22 -23.69 -36.93
C PRO A 417 -11.64 -23.35 -38.30
N ALA A 418 -11.90 -24.20 -39.30
CA ALA A 418 -11.46 -23.95 -40.67
C ALA A 418 -11.90 -22.56 -41.14
N THR A 419 -11.06 -21.88 -41.93
CA THR A 419 -11.26 -20.51 -42.43
C THR A 419 -11.24 -19.39 -41.39
N ILE A 420 -11.02 -19.70 -40.10
CA ILE A 420 -10.93 -18.72 -39.01
C ILE A 420 -9.49 -18.62 -38.48
N GLY A 421 -8.99 -17.40 -38.38
CA GLY A 421 -7.70 -17.07 -37.77
C GLY A 421 -7.82 -15.98 -36.70
N SER A 422 -6.83 -15.89 -35.83
CA SER A 422 -6.68 -14.83 -34.83
C SER A 422 -5.20 -14.69 -34.43
N GLY A 423 -4.87 -13.65 -33.68
CA GLY A 423 -3.54 -13.47 -33.10
C GLY A 423 -2.52 -12.79 -34.01
N GLY A 424 -1.37 -12.48 -33.42
CA GLY A 424 -0.16 -12.05 -34.14
C GLY A 424 0.61 -13.28 -34.64
N SER A 425 1.26 -13.16 -35.80
CA SER A 425 2.20 -14.18 -36.25
C SER A 425 3.05 -13.66 -37.40
N ALA A 426 4.33 -14.00 -37.42
CA ALA A 426 5.23 -13.73 -38.53
C ALA A 426 4.84 -14.50 -39.81
N ASN A 427 4.21 -15.68 -39.71
CA ASN A 427 3.78 -16.49 -40.86
C ASN A 427 2.29 -16.32 -41.22
N GLY A 428 1.62 -15.35 -40.60
CA GLY A 428 0.21 -15.06 -40.84
C GLY A 428 -0.06 -14.21 -42.08
N PRO A 429 -1.33 -14.08 -42.48
CA PRO A 429 -1.70 -13.25 -43.61
C PRO A 429 -1.51 -11.75 -43.30
N THR A 430 -1.01 -11.01 -44.30
CA THR A 430 -0.76 -9.56 -44.23
C THR A 430 -2.05 -8.73 -44.30
N HIS A 431 -3.06 -9.22 -45.01
CA HIS A 431 -4.39 -8.61 -45.07
C HIS A 431 -5.38 -9.47 -44.27
N ARG A 432 -6.06 -8.85 -43.31
CA ARG A 432 -6.98 -9.54 -42.38
C ARG A 432 -8.37 -8.97 -42.55
N GLU A 433 -9.26 -9.76 -43.14
CA GLU A 433 -10.69 -9.44 -43.19
C GLU A 433 -11.34 -9.83 -41.87
N VAL A 434 -11.70 -8.83 -41.06
CA VAL A 434 -12.30 -9.03 -39.74
C VAL A 434 -13.58 -9.87 -39.85
N LEU A 435 -13.72 -10.86 -38.97
CA LEU A 435 -14.87 -11.73 -38.95
C LEU A 435 -16.13 -10.93 -38.53
N PRO A 436 -17.22 -10.95 -39.32
CA PRO A 436 -18.44 -10.24 -38.96
C PRO A 436 -19.03 -10.69 -37.61
N PRO A 437 -19.57 -9.78 -36.77
CA PRO A 437 -20.08 -10.12 -35.44
C PRO A 437 -21.15 -11.23 -35.44
N GLU A 438 -22.04 -11.24 -36.44
CA GLU A 438 -23.11 -12.25 -36.56
C GLU A 438 -22.55 -13.67 -36.77
N GLU A 439 -21.47 -13.79 -37.57
CA GLU A 439 -20.81 -15.06 -37.84
C GLU A 439 -20.02 -15.55 -36.63
N ARG A 440 -19.35 -14.63 -35.91
CA ARG A 440 -18.71 -14.94 -34.63
C ARG A 440 -19.73 -15.45 -33.61
N ILE A 441 -20.88 -14.80 -33.46
CA ILE A 441 -21.96 -15.24 -32.55
C ILE A 441 -22.47 -16.62 -32.94
N ARG A 442 -22.60 -16.91 -34.24
CA ARG A 442 -23.00 -18.25 -34.72
C ARG A 442 -21.98 -19.32 -34.32
N LEU A 443 -20.68 -19.07 -34.53
CA LEU A 443 -19.63 -20.03 -34.16
C LEU A 443 -19.56 -20.27 -32.65
N LEU A 444 -19.73 -19.21 -31.83
CA LEU A 444 -19.82 -19.34 -30.38
C LEU A 444 -21.01 -20.21 -29.95
N LYS A 445 -22.18 -20.04 -30.59
CA LYS A 445 -23.37 -20.89 -30.35
C LYS A 445 -23.17 -22.35 -30.75
N MET A 446 -22.24 -22.62 -31.67
CA MET A 446 -21.85 -23.98 -32.06
C MET A 446 -20.85 -24.61 -31.08
N GLY A 447 -20.46 -23.91 -30.02
CA GLY A 447 -19.54 -24.40 -28.98
C GLY A 447 -18.07 -24.19 -29.30
N PHE A 448 -17.74 -23.44 -30.36
CA PHE A 448 -16.35 -23.08 -30.65
C PHE A 448 -15.90 -21.92 -29.77
N TYR A 449 -14.66 -21.97 -29.31
CA TYR A 449 -13.96 -20.79 -28.78
C TYR A 449 -13.46 -19.94 -29.96
N ILE A 450 -13.84 -18.66 -29.98
CA ILE A 450 -13.46 -17.70 -31.02
C ILE A 450 -12.94 -16.42 -30.35
N PRO A 451 -11.64 -16.07 -30.50
CA PRO A 451 -11.08 -14.83 -29.97
C PRO A 451 -11.83 -13.58 -30.47
N GLU A 452 -11.68 -12.46 -29.77
CA GLU A 452 -12.36 -11.20 -30.15
C GLU A 452 -11.88 -10.64 -31.50
N GLN A 453 -10.58 -10.75 -31.78
CA GLN A 453 -9.96 -10.22 -32.99
C GLN A 453 -9.82 -11.28 -34.09
N ALA A 454 -10.86 -12.11 -34.28
CA ALA A 454 -10.87 -13.14 -35.31
C ALA A 454 -11.04 -12.55 -36.72
N PHE A 455 -10.42 -13.19 -37.71
CA PHE A 455 -10.47 -12.82 -39.12
C PHE A 455 -10.56 -14.05 -40.02
N ARG A 456 -10.92 -13.85 -41.29
CA ARG A 456 -10.95 -14.93 -42.29
C ARG A 456 -9.55 -15.30 -42.76
N ILE A 457 -9.30 -16.59 -42.92
CA ILE A 457 -8.10 -17.14 -43.55
C ILE A 457 -8.46 -18.02 -44.76
N PRO A 458 -7.56 -18.19 -45.73
CA PRO A 458 -7.78 -19.06 -46.89
C PRO A 458 -8.04 -20.52 -46.50
N GLU A 459 -8.74 -21.24 -47.37
CA GLU A 459 -8.84 -22.70 -47.29
C GLU A 459 -7.45 -23.34 -47.36
N GLY A 460 -7.28 -24.50 -46.72
CA GLY A 460 -5.99 -25.18 -46.62
C GLY A 460 -5.04 -24.60 -45.56
N ILE A 461 -5.37 -23.47 -44.92
CA ILE A 461 -4.62 -22.93 -43.78
C ILE A 461 -5.39 -23.16 -42.47
N ARG A 462 -4.69 -23.60 -41.42
CA ARG A 462 -5.23 -23.72 -40.06
C ARG A 462 -4.50 -22.80 -39.09
N CYS A 463 -5.27 -22.07 -38.27
CA CYS A 463 -4.73 -21.21 -37.23
C CYS A 463 -4.64 -21.97 -35.91
N ILE A 464 -3.42 -22.13 -35.42
CA ILE A 464 -3.10 -22.62 -34.08
C ILE A 464 -2.94 -21.39 -33.19
N TYR A 465 -3.76 -21.25 -32.16
CA TYR A 465 -3.86 -20.05 -31.32
C TYR A 465 -3.67 -20.39 -29.85
N TRP A 466 -3.01 -19.50 -29.11
CA TRP A 466 -2.85 -19.64 -27.67
C TRP A 466 -2.91 -18.31 -26.94
N GLU A 467 -3.15 -18.41 -25.64
CA GLU A 467 -2.98 -17.32 -24.69
C GLU A 467 -2.10 -17.83 -23.55
N ALA A 468 -1.05 -17.09 -23.24
CA ALA A 468 -0.14 -17.42 -22.16
C ALA A 468 0.34 -16.12 -21.50
N ASN A 469 0.61 -16.20 -20.21
CA ASN A 469 1.15 -15.09 -19.43
C ASN A 469 2.22 -15.60 -18.47
N ASP A 470 3.20 -14.75 -18.18
CA ASP A 470 4.17 -14.99 -17.13
C ASP A 470 3.81 -14.18 -15.89
N PRO A 471 3.70 -14.80 -14.69
CA PRO A 471 3.38 -14.07 -13.47
C PRO A 471 4.40 -12.99 -13.08
N ASP A 472 5.66 -13.12 -13.49
CA ASP A 472 6.73 -12.14 -13.23
C ASP A 472 6.80 -11.05 -14.33
N GLY A 473 6.01 -11.21 -15.40
CA GLY A 473 5.93 -10.27 -16.53
C GLY A 473 7.03 -10.46 -17.56
N ASP A 474 7.72 -11.61 -17.55
CA ASP A 474 8.75 -11.94 -18.54
C ASP A 474 8.16 -12.16 -19.94
N TYR A 475 8.98 -11.93 -20.96
CA TYR A 475 8.60 -12.30 -22.34
C TYR A 475 8.67 -13.82 -22.51
N LEU A 476 7.69 -14.37 -23.22
CA LEU A 476 7.59 -15.80 -23.49
C LEU A 476 8.07 -16.16 -24.90
N LEU A 477 8.70 -17.32 -24.99
CA LEU A 477 9.01 -17.98 -26.26
C LEU A 477 8.19 -19.26 -26.38
N PHE A 478 7.71 -19.51 -27.60
CA PHE A 478 6.88 -20.68 -27.89
C PHE A 478 7.51 -21.58 -28.93
N ASP A 479 7.61 -22.86 -28.57
CA ASP A 479 7.98 -23.94 -29.48
C ASP A 479 6.74 -24.78 -29.81
N LEU A 480 6.50 -25.00 -31.11
CA LEU A 480 5.38 -25.80 -31.59
C LEU A 480 5.86 -27.11 -32.17
N TYR A 481 5.13 -28.18 -31.85
CA TYR A 481 5.36 -29.51 -32.38
C TYR A 481 4.07 -30.12 -32.90
N LEU A 482 4.17 -30.97 -33.92
CA LEU A 482 3.03 -31.65 -34.55
C LEU A 482 3.33 -33.13 -34.73
N LYS A 483 2.30 -33.95 -34.59
CA LYS A 483 2.33 -35.34 -35.05
C LYS A 483 0.97 -35.77 -35.55
N ARG A 484 0.94 -36.78 -36.41
CA ARG A 484 -0.30 -37.49 -36.74
C ARG A 484 -0.67 -38.45 -35.61
N GLU A 485 -1.97 -38.65 -35.41
CA GLU A 485 -2.47 -39.61 -34.43
C GLU A 485 -2.02 -41.03 -34.81
N GLY A 486 -1.38 -41.72 -33.86
CA GLY A 486 -0.74 -43.02 -34.09
C GLY A 486 0.79 -42.96 -34.28
N ASP A 487 1.35 -41.79 -34.61
CA ASP A 487 2.80 -41.63 -34.74
C ASP A 487 3.47 -41.51 -33.36
N PRO A 488 4.66 -42.12 -33.17
CA PRO A 488 5.34 -42.15 -31.87
C PRO A 488 6.07 -40.84 -31.53
N VAL A 489 6.38 -39.99 -32.50
CA VAL A 489 7.28 -38.84 -32.35
C VAL A 489 6.61 -37.55 -32.82
N PHE A 490 6.87 -36.48 -32.08
CA PHE A 490 6.51 -35.11 -32.45
C PHE A 490 7.60 -34.49 -33.33
N GLU A 491 7.20 -33.93 -34.47
CA GLU A 491 8.06 -33.13 -35.34
C GLU A 491 7.97 -31.65 -34.96
N LYS A 492 9.09 -30.93 -34.99
CA LYS A 492 9.12 -29.50 -34.66
C LYS A 492 8.55 -28.70 -35.83
N LEU A 493 7.49 -27.91 -35.57
CA LEU A 493 6.86 -27.02 -36.54
C LEU A 493 7.49 -25.63 -36.55
N ALA A 494 7.72 -25.07 -35.37
CA ALA A 494 8.25 -23.73 -35.19
C ALA A 494 9.03 -23.65 -33.89
N GLU A 495 10.02 -22.76 -33.86
CA GLU A 495 10.91 -22.54 -32.73
C GLU A 495 10.96 -21.06 -32.41
N SER A 496 11.01 -20.72 -31.11
CA SER A 496 11.17 -19.35 -30.64
C SER A 496 10.16 -18.37 -31.25
N VAL A 497 8.89 -18.77 -31.30
CA VAL A 497 7.79 -17.90 -31.74
C VAL A 497 7.49 -16.90 -30.61
N TYR A 498 7.38 -15.62 -30.95
CA TYR A 498 7.10 -14.54 -29.99
C TYR A 498 5.61 -14.16 -29.94
N GLU A 499 4.91 -14.36 -31.04
CA GLU A 499 3.49 -14.03 -31.14
C GLU A 499 2.61 -15.18 -30.62
N ASN A 500 1.29 -14.97 -30.63
CA ASN A 500 0.32 -15.88 -30.01
C ASN A 500 -0.47 -16.74 -31.01
N ALA A 501 0.02 -16.87 -32.24
CA ALA A 501 -0.57 -17.72 -33.26
C ALA A 501 0.46 -18.27 -34.26
N TYR A 502 0.11 -19.41 -34.86
CA TYR A 502 0.84 -20.02 -35.96
C TYR A 502 -0.12 -20.50 -37.06
N PHE A 503 0.17 -20.12 -38.30
CA PHE A 503 -0.66 -20.47 -39.46
C PHE A 503 -0.05 -21.64 -40.22
N LEU A 504 -0.67 -22.82 -40.08
CA LEU A 504 -0.21 -24.07 -40.69
C LEU A 504 -0.80 -24.25 -42.08
N ASP A 505 0.06 -24.37 -43.10
CA ASP A 505 -0.31 -24.92 -44.41
C ASP A 505 -0.54 -26.42 -44.28
N THR A 506 -1.77 -26.86 -44.57
CA THR A 506 -2.17 -28.26 -44.40
C THR A 506 -1.95 -29.11 -45.63
N TYR A 507 -1.73 -28.55 -46.83
CA TYR A 507 -1.58 -29.32 -48.07
C TYR A 507 -0.46 -30.38 -48.07
N PRO A 508 0.69 -30.18 -47.40
CA PRO A 508 1.73 -31.20 -47.31
C PRO A 508 1.34 -32.41 -46.43
N TYR A 509 0.28 -32.30 -45.63
CA TYR A 509 -0.09 -33.28 -44.61
C TYR A 509 -1.24 -34.17 -45.10
N PRO A 510 -1.12 -35.51 -45.02
CA PRO A 510 -2.21 -36.41 -45.36
C PRO A 510 -3.44 -36.23 -44.46
N ASP A 511 -4.62 -36.53 -45.00
CA ASP A 511 -5.88 -36.55 -44.26
C ASP A 511 -5.80 -37.40 -42.97
N GLY A 512 -6.28 -36.85 -41.86
CA GLY A 512 -6.34 -37.55 -40.58
C GLY A 512 -6.38 -36.62 -39.36
N VAL A 513 -6.31 -37.24 -38.18
CA VAL A 513 -6.26 -36.54 -36.90
C VAL A 513 -4.81 -36.21 -36.55
N TYR A 514 -4.55 -34.98 -36.12
CA TYR A 514 -3.25 -34.49 -35.71
C TYR A 514 -3.29 -33.96 -34.28
N ILE A 515 -2.19 -34.14 -33.56
CA ILE A 515 -1.97 -33.58 -32.23
C ILE A 515 -0.88 -32.53 -32.34
N VAL A 516 -1.18 -31.31 -31.91
CA VAL A 516 -0.20 -30.23 -31.77
C VAL A 516 0.15 -30.06 -30.29
N LYS A 517 1.43 -29.81 -30.02
CA LYS A 517 1.96 -29.46 -28.71
C LYS A 517 2.54 -28.05 -28.74
N LEU A 518 2.23 -27.26 -27.72
CA LEU A 518 2.83 -25.97 -27.42
C LEU A 518 3.70 -26.13 -26.17
N LEU A 519 4.94 -25.65 -26.25
CA LEU A 519 5.83 -25.48 -25.11
C LEU A 519 6.05 -23.96 -24.93
N ALA A 520 5.62 -23.42 -23.80
CA ALA A 520 5.92 -22.05 -23.40
C ALA A 520 7.14 -22.07 -22.47
N GLU A 521 8.18 -21.32 -22.82
CA GLU A 521 9.40 -21.21 -22.03
C GLU A 521 9.65 -19.76 -21.62
N ASP A 522 10.12 -19.59 -20.38
CA ASP A 522 10.72 -18.35 -19.93
C ASP A 522 11.93 -18.01 -20.80
N LEU A 523 12.26 -16.73 -20.92
CA LEU A 523 13.47 -16.33 -21.63
C LEU A 523 14.71 -17.09 -21.11
N PRO A 524 15.61 -17.58 -21.99
CA PRO A 524 16.81 -18.33 -21.61
C PRO A 524 17.81 -17.58 -20.71
N THR A 525 17.55 -16.30 -20.42
CA THR A 525 18.39 -15.45 -19.57
C THR A 525 18.18 -15.67 -18.07
N GLN A 526 17.16 -16.43 -17.65
CA GLN A 526 16.96 -16.77 -16.25
C GLN A 526 17.86 -17.94 -15.81
N PRO A 527 18.37 -17.97 -14.56
CA PRO A 527 19.24 -19.04 -14.07
C PRO A 527 18.55 -20.42 -13.97
N SER A 528 17.21 -20.41 -13.93
CA SER A 528 16.35 -21.58 -13.79
C SER A 528 15.08 -21.40 -14.63
N PRO A 529 15.16 -21.45 -15.97
CA PRO A 529 13.98 -21.27 -16.81
C PRO A 529 12.96 -22.36 -16.51
N LEU A 530 11.72 -21.97 -16.29
CA LEU A 530 10.61 -22.88 -16.12
C LEU A 530 9.78 -22.91 -17.41
N ASN A 531 8.91 -23.91 -17.55
CA ASN A 531 8.07 -24.07 -18.73
C ASN A 531 6.69 -24.63 -18.36
N ASP A 532 5.75 -24.42 -19.27
CA ASP A 532 4.44 -25.07 -19.29
C ASP A 532 4.21 -25.67 -20.68
N GLU A 533 3.55 -26.83 -20.73
CA GLU A 533 3.22 -27.48 -22.00
C GLU A 533 1.75 -27.90 -22.09
N ARG A 534 1.17 -27.70 -23.28
CA ARG A 534 -0.22 -28.07 -23.59
C ARG A 534 -0.30 -28.78 -24.94
N THR A 535 -1.24 -29.70 -25.05
CA THR A 535 -1.55 -30.39 -26.31
C THR A 535 -3.02 -30.23 -26.68
N THR A 536 -3.30 -30.07 -27.97
CA THR A 536 -4.66 -30.12 -28.50
C THR A 536 -4.69 -30.91 -29.81
N ARG A 537 -5.89 -31.31 -30.26
CA ARG A 537 -6.09 -32.14 -31.45
C ARG A 537 -6.98 -31.45 -32.48
N PHE A 538 -6.73 -31.72 -33.76
CA PHE A 538 -7.54 -31.23 -34.86
C PHE A 538 -7.50 -32.20 -36.04
N ILE A 539 -8.45 -32.03 -36.96
CA ILE A 539 -8.55 -32.84 -38.18
C ILE A 539 -8.02 -32.03 -39.36
N ILE A 540 -7.22 -32.68 -40.21
CA ILE A 540 -6.90 -32.24 -41.57
C ILE A 540 -7.68 -33.15 -42.50
N ASP A 541 -8.49 -32.56 -43.38
CA ASP A 541 -9.33 -33.29 -44.32
C ASP A 541 -9.53 -32.46 -45.60
N HIS A 542 -8.94 -32.94 -46.69
CA HIS A 542 -9.09 -32.38 -48.03
C HIS A 542 -9.91 -33.29 -48.95
N SER A 543 -10.42 -34.41 -48.43
CA SER A 543 -11.18 -35.37 -49.21
C SER A 543 -12.60 -34.88 -49.46
N PRO A 544 -13.09 -34.87 -50.72
CA PRO A 544 -14.46 -34.46 -51.00
C PRO A 544 -15.46 -35.56 -50.59
N PRO A 545 -16.65 -35.17 -50.09
CA PRO A 545 -17.68 -36.11 -49.70
C PRO A 545 -18.18 -36.95 -50.90
N LYS A 546 -18.75 -38.11 -50.60
CA LYS A 546 -19.28 -39.06 -51.59
C LYS A 546 -20.81 -39.09 -51.53
N ILE A 547 -21.45 -39.27 -52.69
CA ILE A 547 -22.90 -39.51 -52.78
C ILE A 547 -23.10 -40.96 -53.19
N LYS A 548 -24.00 -41.67 -52.50
CA LYS A 548 -24.36 -43.05 -52.78
C LYS A 548 -25.88 -43.27 -52.74
N ASP A 549 -26.30 -44.41 -53.26
CA ASP A 549 -27.66 -44.94 -53.15
C ASP A 549 -28.76 -43.97 -53.59
N ILE A 550 -28.52 -43.22 -54.67
CA ILE A 550 -29.50 -42.29 -55.23
C ILE A 550 -30.72 -43.07 -55.73
N ARG A 551 -31.90 -42.74 -55.20
CA ARG A 551 -33.20 -43.27 -55.61
C ARG A 551 -34.06 -42.18 -56.21
N LYS A 552 -34.84 -42.56 -57.22
CA LYS A 552 -35.81 -41.68 -57.91
C LYS A 552 -37.17 -42.34 -57.86
N GLU A 553 -38.17 -41.60 -57.41
CA GLU A 553 -39.55 -42.08 -57.36
C GLU A 553 -40.49 -41.05 -57.98
N MET A 554 -41.36 -41.49 -58.88
CA MET A 554 -42.33 -40.62 -59.54
C MET A 554 -43.56 -40.45 -58.65
N ILE A 555 -43.84 -39.21 -58.24
CA ILE A 555 -44.97 -38.84 -57.38
C ILE A 555 -45.76 -37.74 -58.07
N GLY A 556 -46.82 -38.12 -58.80
CA GLY A 556 -47.64 -37.20 -59.60
C GLY A 556 -46.82 -36.51 -60.68
N ASP A 557 -46.78 -35.17 -60.65
CA ASP A 557 -45.98 -34.33 -61.58
C ASP A 557 -44.55 -34.02 -61.07
N SER A 558 -44.13 -34.68 -59.99
CA SER A 558 -42.81 -34.50 -59.39
C SER A 558 -42.01 -35.81 -59.31
N ILE A 559 -40.69 -35.70 -59.29
CA ILE A 559 -39.76 -36.77 -59.00
C ILE A 559 -39.19 -36.50 -57.61
N ALA A 560 -39.41 -37.43 -56.68
CA ALA A 560 -38.77 -37.44 -55.38
C ALA A 560 -37.40 -38.12 -55.50
N ILE A 561 -36.38 -37.46 -54.96
CA ILE A 561 -34.99 -37.91 -55.04
C ILE A 561 -34.49 -38.03 -53.62
N SER A 562 -33.93 -39.19 -53.30
CA SER A 562 -33.25 -39.44 -52.04
C SER A 562 -31.89 -40.08 -52.27
N GLY A 563 -30.99 -39.94 -51.31
CA GLY A 563 -29.65 -40.52 -51.37
C GLY A 563 -28.93 -40.39 -50.05
N VAL A 564 -27.71 -40.92 -50.03
CA VAL A 564 -26.81 -40.89 -48.87
C VAL A 564 -25.60 -40.03 -49.23
N ALA A 565 -25.40 -38.93 -48.51
CA ALA A 565 -24.16 -38.17 -48.50
C ALA A 565 -23.26 -38.74 -47.41
N MET A 566 -21.97 -38.97 -47.67
CA MET A 566 -21.06 -39.47 -46.65
C MET A 566 -19.65 -38.95 -46.81
N ASP A 567 -18.96 -38.75 -45.69
CA ASP A 567 -17.54 -38.43 -45.63
C ASP A 567 -16.84 -39.22 -44.52
N GLU A 568 -15.55 -39.49 -44.69
CA GLU A 568 -14.77 -40.38 -43.81
C GLU A 568 -14.26 -39.66 -42.54
N LEU A 569 -13.96 -38.37 -42.60
CA LEU A 569 -13.30 -37.62 -41.52
C LEU A 569 -14.08 -36.40 -41.04
N SER A 570 -14.91 -35.83 -41.91
CA SER A 570 -15.79 -34.70 -41.59
C SER A 570 -17.25 -35.13 -41.58
N SER A 571 -18.08 -34.43 -40.81
CA SER A 571 -19.53 -34.57 -40.97
C SER A 571 -20.05 -33.74 -42.14
N ILE A 572 -21.17 -34.18 -42.71
CA ILE A 572 -21.83 -33.47 -43.80
C ILE A 572 -22.45 -32.19 -43.24
N SER A 573 -22.17 -31.05 -43.86
CA SER A 573 -22.72 -29.76 -43.43
C SER A 573 -23.99 -29.38 -44.19
N VAL A 574 -24.05 -29.68 -45.50
CA VAL A 574 -25.22 -29.37 -46.33
C VAL A 574 -25.25 -30.19 -47.61
N VAL A 575 -26.45 -30.57 -48.03
CA VAL A 575 -26.72 -31.08 -49.38
C VAL A 575 -27.56 -30.05 -50.15
N LEU A 576 -27.05 -29.60 -51.27
CA LEU A 576 -27.68 -28.63 -52.16
C LEU A 576 -28.06 -29.29 -53.48
N TYR A 577 -29.11 -28.81 -54.14
CA TYR A 577 -29.46 -29.24 -55.48
C TYR A 577 -29.78 -28.04 -56.39
N ASN A 578 -29.55 -28.24 -57.68
CA ASN A 578 -29.88 -27.27 -58.72
C ASN A 578 -30.53 -27.97 -59.93
N THR A 579 -31.60 -27.39 -60.44
CA THR A 579 -32.35 -27.83 -61.61
C THR A 579 -32.02 -26.90 -62.79
N THR A 580 -31.18 -27.32 -63.74
CA THR A 580 -30.87 -26.48 -64.91
C THR A 580 -32.00 -26.63 -65.95
N ALA A 581 -32.78 -25.57 -66.18
CA ALA A 581 -33.88 -25.59 -67.15
C ALA A 581 -33.33 -25.56 -68.59
N THR A 582 -33.73 -26.52 -69.43
CA THR A 582 -33.36 -26.54 -70.86
C THR A 582 -34.22 -25.63 -71.75
N LYS A 583 -35.18 -24.87 -71.19
CA LYS A 583 -36.04 -23.94 -71.98
C LYS A 583 -36.34 -22.56 -71.35
N ILE A 584 -35.79 -22.20 -70.19
CA ILE A 584 -36.01 -20.86 -69.58
C ILE A 584 -34.67 -20.32 -69.05
N LYS A 585 -34.21 -19.16 -69.55
CA LYS A 585 -33.04 -18.42 -69.04
C LYS A 585 -33.36 -17.74 -67.70
N ARG A 586 -33.56 -18.52 -66.64
CA ARG A 586 -33.37 -18.06 -65.26
C ARG A 586 -32.48 -19.07 -64.57
N GLU A 587 -31.28 -18.64 -64.18
CA GLU A 587 -30.45 -19.40 -63.25
C GLU A 587 -31.21 -19.51 -61.93
N VAL A 588 -31.73 -20.70 -61.65
CA VAL A 588 -32.27 -21.00 -60.32
C VAL A 588 -31.06 -21.26 -59.43
N GLY A 589 -30.93 -20.52 -58.32
CA GLY A 589 -29.87 -20.73 -57.34
C GLY A 589 -29.95 -22.11 -56.69
N TRP A 590 -28.83 -22.55 -56.09
CA TRP A 590 -28.77 -23.78 -55.31
C TRP A 590 -29.80 -23.78 -54.17
N ARG A 591 -30.52 -24.89 -53.98
CA ARG A 591 -31.52 -25.08 -52.93
C ARG A 591 -31.09 -26.18 -51.97
N SER A 592 -31.37 -26.05 -50.69
CA SER A 592 -31.07 -27.12 -49.73
C SER A 592 -32.01 -28.29 -49.89
N ALA A 593 -31.44 -29.51 -49.91
CA ALA A 593 -32.17 -30.73 -49.66
C ALA A 593 -32.57 -30.82 -48.18
N ILE A 594 -33.50 -31.71 -47.87
CA ILE A 594 -34.03 -31.94 -46.53
C ILE A 594 -33.30 -33.15 -45.94
N PRO A 595 -32.58 -33.02 -44.81
CA PRO A 595 -32.08 -34.17 -44.06
C PRO A 595 -33.25 -34.98 -43.50
N VAL A 596 -33.16 -36.30 -43.54
CA VAL A 596 -34.27 -37.19 -43.17
C VAL A 596 -34.55 -37.17 -41.66
N ASP A 597 -33.52 -37.04 -40.83
CA ASP A 597 -33.61 -36.91 -39.37
C ASP A 597 -33.80 -35.46 -38.89
N GLY A 598 -33.65 -34.49 -39.79
CA GLY A 598 -33.94 -33.08 -39.57
C GLY A 598 -32.71 -32.17 -39.46
N VAL A 599 -31.48 -32.70 -39.42
CA VAL A 599 -30.24 -31.92 -39.36
C VAL A 599 -29.13 -32.57 -40.19
N PHE A 600 -28.13 -31.80 -40.63
CA PHE A 600 -26.92 -32.36 -41.25
C PHE A 600 -25.77 -32.20 -40.25
N ASP A 601 -25.43 -33.28 -39.55
CA ASP A 601 -24.39 -33.29 -38.52
C ASP A 601 -23.59 -34.60 -38.39
N GLU A 602 -23.96 -35.66 -39.11
CA GLU A 602 -23.26 -36.94 -39.11
C GLU A 602 -22.28 -37.12 -40.30
N HIS A 603 -21.39 -38.09 -40.18
CA HIS A 603 -20.49 -38.54 -41.28
C HIS A 603 -21.26 -39.20 -42.43
N GLN A 604 -22.49 -39.67 -42.17
CA GLN A 604 -23.35 -40.26 -43.18
C GLN A 604 -24.76 -39.71 -43.02
N GLU A 605 -25.22 -39.00 -44.04
CA GLU A 605 -26.47 -38.24 -44.01
C GLU A 605 -27.43 -38.69 -45.09
N LEU A 606 -28.68 -38.94 -44.68
CA LEU A 606 -29.77 -39.25 -45.60
C LEU A 606 -30.45 -37.94 -46.01
N PHE A 607 -30.51 -37.68 -47.31
CA PHE A 607 -31.18 -36.49 -47.83
C PHE A 607 -32.34 -36.85 -48.76
N SER A 608 -33.32 -35.94 -48.84
CA SER A 608 -34.37 -36.01 -49.83
C SER A 608 -34.82 -34.63 -50.34
N PHE A 609 -35.27 -34.56 -51.59
CA PHE A 609 -35.91 -33.37 -52.15
C PHE A 609 -36.82 -33.75 -53.33
N LYS A 610 -37.65 -32.81 -53.78
CA LYS A 610 -38.59 -33.01 -54.90
C LYS A 610 -38.36 -31.98 -56.00
N VAL A 611 -38.42 -32.44 -57.25
CA VAL A 611 -38.29 -31.61 -58.46
C VAL A 611 -39.42 -31.93 -59.43
N LEU A 612 -39.79 -31.00 -60.32
CA LEU A 612 -40.80 -31.26 -61.36
C LEU A 612 -40.26 -32.20 -62.43
N LYS A 613 -41.13 -33.03 -63.02
CA LYS A 613 -40.74 -34.03 -64.05
C LYS A 613 -40.17 -33.43 -65.35
N ASP A 614 -40.36 -32.13 -65.58
CA ASP A 614 -39.97 -31.45 -66.83
C ASP A 614 -38.47 -31.14 -66.91
N PHE A 615 -37.71 -31.37 -65.82
CA PHE A 615 -36.27 -31.19 -65.80
C PHE A 615 -35.55 -32.43 -66.37
N LYS A 616 -34.61 -32.21 -67.30
CA LYS A 616 -33.80 -33.31 -67.87
C LYS A 616 -32.61 -33.70 -67.00
N TYR A 617 -32.03 -32.74 -66.29
CA TYR A 617 -30.86 -32.95 -65.45
C TYR A 617 -30.98 -32.17 -64.15
N ILE A 618 -30.37 -32.71 -63.10
CA ILE A 618 -30.12 -32.01 -61.85
C ILE A 618 -28.64 -32.12 -61.47
N ALA A 619 -28.15 -31.15 -60.73
CA ALA A 619 -26.88 -31.21 -60.04
C ALA A 619 -27.14 -31.30 -58.54
N ILE A 620 -26.48 -32.23 -57.86
CA ILE A 620 -26.48 -32.37 -56.40
C ILE A 620 -25.08 -31.99 -55.94
N ARG A 621 -24.97 -31.03 -55.02
CA ARG A 621 -23.72 -30.62 -54.38
C ARG A 621 -23.77 -30.99 -52.91
N VAL A 622 -22.86 -31.84 -52.46
CA VAL A 622 -22.65 -32.12 -51.04
C VAL A 622 -21.45 -31.33 -50.56
N VAL A 623 -21.55 -30.74 -49.37
CA VAL A 623 -20.48 -30.00 -48.70
C VAL A 623 -20.34 -30.54 -47.29
N ASP A 624 -19.12 -30.87 -46.87
CA ASP A 624 -18.79 -31.26 -45.50
C ASP A 624 -18.51 -30.04 -44.60
N ARG A 625 -18.24 -30.26 -43.31
CA ARG A 625 -17.90 -29.19 -42.36
C ARG A 625 -16.52 -28.57 -42.55
N HIS A 626 -15.66 -29.17 -43.37
CA HIS A 626 -14.36 -28.65 -43.76
C HIS A 626 -14.40 -27.91 -45.11
N ASN A 627 -15.61 -27.67 -45.64
CA ASN A 627 -15.90 -27.05 -46.94
C ASN A 627 -15.46 -27.86 -48.16
N ASN A 628 -15.04 -29.12 -48.03
CA ASN A 628 -14.84 -29.94 -49.21
C ASN A 628 -16.19 -30.24 -49.84
N SER A 629 -16.24 -30.22 -51.17
CA SER A 629 -17.50 -30.39 -51.86
C SER A 629 -17.40 -31.26 -53.10
N LYS A 630 -18.48 -32.00 -53.34
CA LYS A 630 -18.65 -32.84 -54.51
C LYS A 630 -19.93 -32.44 -55.22
N VAL A 631 -19.82 -32.20 -56.53
CA VAL A 631 -20.99 -32.03 -57.40
C VAL A 631 -21.17 -33.28 -58.24
N GLU A 632 -22.37 -33.85 -58.22
CA GLU A 632 -22.77 -34.96 -59.07
C GLU A 632 -23.96 -34.54 -59.93
N ARG A 633 -23.90 -34.89 -61.22
CA ARG A 633 -24.98 -34.61 -62.17
C ARG A 633 -25.78 -35.87 -62.42
N LEU A 634 -27.09 -35.77 -62.25
CA LEU A 634 -28.04 -36.86 -62.45
C LEU A 634 -28.99 -36.52 -63.59
N GLU A 635 -29.19 -37.46 -64.51
CA GLU A 635 -30.27 -37.41 -65.52
C GLU A 635 -31.56 -37.89 -64.87
N LEU A 636 -32.67 -37.17 -65.05
CA LEU A 636 -33.95 -37.47 -64.39
C LEU A 636 -34.81 -38.49 -65.15
#